data_AF-A0A3R8RRU5-F1
#
_entry.id   AF-A0A3R8RRU5-F1
#
_cell.length_a   1.000
_cell.length_b   1.000
_cell.length_c   1.000
_cell.angle_alpha   90.00
_cell.angle_beta   90.00
_cell.angle_gamma   90.00
#
_symmetry.space_group_name_H-M   'P 1'
#
loop_
_entity.id
_entity.type
_entity.pdbx_description
1 polymer ?
#
loop_
_entity_poly.entity_id
_entity_poly.type
_entity_poly.pdbx_seq_one_letter_code
_entity_poly.pdbx_strand_id
1 'polypeptide(L)'
;MARLLGVGDIATEPKELHARRLALAVRKPLLERARLPEEWFDPLMAAAVYDPDPSLCRWFVEPAVYAFGRRRVMAALVDYLRCGTDAERAGAVRAWYCAHAPLRADRSPAYGSNGIRNPALDESQDIEAAWLEASMQVFAEATDLQMSYRVLLNLPTSRAAYPPPLHQLLASTLASARAHPDPHIRRWAAAADHEGA
;
A
#
# COMPACT_ATOMS: atom_id res chain seq x y z
N MET A 1 6.35 25.10 18.60
CA MET A 1 5.09 24.90 17.84
C MET A 1 4.05 23.99 18.54
N ALA A 2 4.31 23.44 19.75
CA ALA A 2 3.37 22.54 20.45
C ALA A 2 2.48 23.22 21.52
N ARG A 3 2.51 24.55 21.66
CA ARG A 3 1.77 25.29 22.72
C ARG A 3 0.46 25.94 22.28
N LEU A 4 0.00 25.72 21.05
CA LEU A 4 -1.19 26.39 20.50
C LEU A 4 -2.48 25.56 20.49
N LEU A 5 -2.48 24.33 21.00
CA LEU A 5 -3.63 23.42 20.92
C LEU A 5 -4.18 22.91 22.26
N GLY A 6 -3.78 23.49 23.41
CA GLY A 6 -4.48 23.26 24.69
C GLY A 6 -4.63 21.79 25.12
N VAL A 7 -3.63 20.94 24.83
CA VAL A 7 -3.63 19.55 25.32
C VAL A 7 -2.94 19.53 26.68
N GLY A 8 -3.76 19.44 27.73
CA GLY A 8 -3.33 19.30 29.13
C GLY A 8 -2.63 17.96 29.41
N ASP A 9 -1.92 17.94 30.54
CA ASP A 9 -0.96 16.96 31.03
C ASP A 9 -1.22 15.49 30.64
N ILE A 10 -0.25 14.92 29.93
CA ILE A 10 -0.19 13.49 29.61
C ILE A 10 0.75 12.83 30.62
N ALA A 11 0.17 12.29 31.69
CA ALA A 11 0.80 11.19 32.43
C ALA A 11 1.20 10.10 31.41
N THR A 12 2.44 9.60 31.51
CA THR A 12 3.11 8.75 30.52
C THR A 12 2.28 7.53 30.11
N GLU A 13 1.49 7.69 29.05
CA GLU A 13 0.80 6.60 28.39
C GLU A 13 1.80 5.70 27.66
N PRO A 14 1.54 4.39 27.55
CA PRO A 14 2.30 3.52 26.67
C PRO A 14 2.32 4.13 25.26
N LYS A 15 3.51 4.25 24.66
CA LYS A 15 3.73 4.96 23.38
C LYS A 15 2.77 4.50 22.27
N GLU A 16 2.41 3.21 22.26
CA GLU A 16 1.47 2.62 21.30
C GLU A 16 0.02 3.11 21.47
N LEU A 17 -0.45 3.23 22.72
CA LEU A 17 -1.78 3.80 23.02
C LEU A 17 -1.85 5.26 22.62
N HIS A 18 -0.76 6.01 22.87
CA HIS A 18 -0.66 7.40 22.45
C HIS A 18 -0.68 7.54 20.92
N ALA A 19 0.11 6.74 20.19
CA ALA A 19 0.13 6.73 18.74
C ALA A 19 -1.25 6.40 18.13
N ARG A 20 -1.94 5.40 18.68
CA ARG A 20 -3.31 5.05 18.29
C ARG A 20 -4.30 6.19 18.49
N ARG A 21 -4.23 6.88 19.63
CA ARG A 21 -5.09 8.03 19.92
C ARG A 21 -4.82 9.20 18.98
N LEU A 22 -3.55 9.48 18.70
CA LEU A 22 -3.17 10.50 17.72
C LEU A 22 -3.72 10.14 16.33
N ALA A 23 -3.51 8.89 15.87
CA ALA A 23 -4.02 8.41 14.59
C ALA A 23 -5.56 8.54 14.49
N LEU A 24 -6.28 8.18 15.56
CA LEU A 24 -7.73 8.39 15.66
C LEU A 24 -8.10 9.87 15.57
N ALA A 25 -7.40 10.73 16.30
CA ALA A 25 -7.69 12.15 16.40
C ALA A 25 -7.45 12.89 15.08
N VAL A 26 -6.46 12.48 14.28
CA VAL A 26 -6.15 13.13 13.00
C VAL A 26 -6.97 12.58 11.83
N ARG A 27 -7.49 11.35 11.91
CA ARG A 27 -8.23 10.72 10.80
C ARG A 27 -9.43 11.54 10.34
N LYS A 28 -10.32 11.91 11.26
CA LYS A 28 -11.54 12.65 10.92
C LYS A 28 -11.22 14.02 10.31
N PRO A 29 -10.34 14.86 10.92
CA PRO A 29 -9.89 16.12 10.31
C PRO A 29 -9.28 15.97 8.92
N LEU A 30 -8.56 14.88 8.63
CA LEU A 30 -8.01 14.62 7.30
C LEU A 30 -9.11 14.31 6.27
N LEU A 31 -10.12 13.51 6.64
CA LEU A 31 -11.22 13.13 5.75
C LEU A 31 -12.19 14.28 5.45
N GLU A 32 -12.35 15.22 6.38
CA GLU A 32 -13.23 16.40 6.24
C GLU A 32 -12.66 17.46 5.28
N ARG A 33 -11.45 17.26 4.74
CA ARG A 33 -10.80 18.19 3.82
C ARG A 33 -10.86 17.66 2.40
N ALA A 34 -11.35 18.50 1.48
CA ALA A 34 -11.40 18.15 0.05
C ALA A 34 -9.99 18.12 -0.56
N ARG A 35 -9.07 18.91 -0.01
CA ARG A 35 -7.67 19.01 -0.41
C ARG A 35 -6.80 19.12 0.83
N LEU A 36 -5.62 18.53 0.76
CA LEU A 36 -4.56 18.70 1.75
C LEU A 36 -3.42 19.53 1.14
N PRO A 37 -2.63 20.24 1.96
CA PRO A 37 -1.41 20.88 1.49
C PRO A 37 -0.46 19.83 0.87
N GLU A 38 0.26 20.23 -0.17
CA GLU A 38 1.16 19.36 -0.92
C GLU A 38 2.26 18.77 -0.03
N GLU A 39 2.76 19.58 0.90
CA GLU A 39 3.76 19.20 1.91
C GLU A 39 3.29 18.10 2.89
N TRP A 40 2.00 17.75 2.88
CA TRP A 40 1.47 16.66 3.71
C TRP A 40 1.51 15.30 3.00
N PHE A 41 1.80 15.26 1.70
CA PHE A 41 1.85 13.99 0.97
C PHE A 41 2.89 13.04 1.56
N ASP A 42 4.16 13.47 1.64
CA ASP A 42 5.25 12.59 2.11
C ASP A 42 5.08 12.17 3.58
N PRO A 43 4.75 13.07 4.53
CA PRO A 43 4.48 12.67 5.91
C PRO A 43 3.32 11.68 6.05
N LEU A 44 2.27 11.82 5.23
CA LEU A 44 1.11 10.93 5.28
C LEU A 44 1.45 9.55 4.70
N MET A 45 2.23 9.51 3.62
CA MET A 45 2.74 8.26 3.06
C MET A 45 3.70 7.56 4.02
N ALA A 46 4.61 8.30 4.67
CA ALA A 46 5.50 7.75 5.69
C ALA A 46 4.69 7.18 6.87
N ALA A 47 3.69 7.90 7.37
CA ALA A 47 2.82 7.41 8.43
C ALA A 47 2.11 6.10 8.03
N ALA A 48 1.61 6.01 6.80
CA ALA A 48 1.02 4.77 6.28
C ALA A 48 2.01 3.60 6.23
N VAL A 49 3.23 3.83 5.74
CA VAL A 49 4.24 2.78 5.53
C VAL A 49 4.83 2.29 6.86
N TYR A 50 5.17 3.20 7.75
CA TYR A 50 5.84 2.86 9.00
C TYR A 50 4.90 2.35 10.11
N ASP A 51 3.58 2.53 9.97
CA ASP A 51 2.63 2.04 10.98
C ASP A 51 2.54 0.50 10.95
N PRO A 52 2.89 -0.21 12.04
CA PRO A 52 2.89 -1.66 12.08
C PRO A 52 1.48 -2.26 12.11
N ASP A 53 0.45 -1.48 12.46
CA ASP A 53 -0.94 -1.93 12.57
C ASP A 53 -1.66 -1.78 11.20
N PRO A 54 -2.08 -2.89 10.56
CA PRO A 54 -2.78 -2.84 9.28
C PRO A 54 -4.05 -1.96 9.30
N SER A 55 -4.71 -1.86 10.46
CA SER A 55 -5.93 -1.06 10.61
C SER A 55 -5.62 0.43 10.66
N LEU A 56 -4.49 0.82 11.25
CA LEU A 56 -4.08 2.22 11.40
C LEU A 56 -3.43 2.76 10.12
N CYS A 57 -2.66 1.93 9.41
CA CYS A 57 -2.13 2.26 8.08
C CYS A 57 -3.25 2.80 7.16
N ARG A 58 -4.41 2.14 7.16
CA ARG A 58 -5.59 2.59 6.39
C ARG A 58 -6.04 4.01 6.74
N TRP A 59 -5.87 4.45 7.98
CA TRP A 59 -6.31 5.79 8.41
C TRP A 59 -5.45 6.91 7.82
N PHE A 60 -4.28 6.59 7.29
CA PHE A 60 -3.42 7.51 6.54
C PHE A 60 -3.58 7.34 5.03
N VAL A 61 -3.70 6.09 4.55
CA VAL A 61 -3.92 5.79 3.13
C VAL A 61 -5.26 6.32 2.61
N GLU A 62 -6.36 6.11 3.34
CA GLU A 62 -7.70 6.52 2.91
C GLU A 62 -7.77 8.05 2.67
N PRO A 63 -7.36 8.92 3.61
CA PRO A 63 -7.29 10.36 3.33
C PRO A 63 -6.31 10.73 2.22
N ALA A 64 -5.18 10.05 2.10
CA ALA A 64 -4.21 10.32 1.03
C ALA A 64 -4.84 10.09 -0.35
N VAL A 65 -5.58 8.98 -0.52
CA VAL A 65 -6.26 8.64 -1.76
C VAL A 65 -7.38 9.65 -2.07
N TYR A 66 -8.09 10.13 -1.05
CA TYR A 66 -9.09 11.19 -1.21
C TYR A 66 -8.46 12.50 -1.70
N ALA A 67 -7.40 12.96 -1.04
CA ALA A 67 -6.81 14.28 -1.27
C ALA A 67 -5.86 14.36 -2.47
N PHE A 68 -5.07 13.31 -2.71
CA PHE A 68 -3.97 13.31 -3.69
C PHE A 68 -4.20 12.38 -4.89
N GLY A 69 -5.25 11.56 -4.84
CA GLY A 69 -5.58 10.58 -5.89
C GLY A 69 -4.95 9.22 -5.65
N ARG A 70 -5.68 8.15 -6.02
CA ARG A 70 -5.20 6.77 -5.87
C ARG A 70 -3.93 6.52 -6.67
N ARG A 71 -3.89 7.03 -7.90
CA ARG A 71 -2.73 6.87 -8.81
C ARG A 71 -1.43 7.30 -8.14
N ARG A 72 -1.42 8.50 -7.54
CA ARG A 72 -0.22 9.06 -6.90
C ARG A 72 0.18 8.30 -5.63
N VAL A 73 -0.80 7.91 -4.81
CA VAL A 73 -0.56 7.09 -3.61
C VAL A 73 0.06 5.76 -4.00
N MET A 74 -0.53 5.05 -4.97
CA MET A 74 -0.01 3.76 -5.44
C MET A 74 1.39 3.90 -6.06
N ALA A 75 1.67 4.96 -6.81
CA ALA A 75 3.00 5.21 -7.36
C ALA A 75 4.06 5.35 -6.25
N ALA A 76 3.76 6.11 -5.20
CA ALA A 76 4.67 6.23 -4.05
C ALA A 76 4.88 4.89 -3.33
N LEU A 77 3.86 4.03 -3.25
CA LEU A 77 4.00 2.69 -2.68
C LEU A 77 4.89 1.77 -3.54
N VAL A 78 4.84 1.90 -4.87
CA VAL A 78 5.77 1.22 -5.78
C VAL A 78 7.21 1.68 -5.51
N ASP A 79 7.42 2.98 -5.29
CA ASP A 79 8.75 3.52 -4.98
C ASP A 79 9.29 3.00 -3.64
N TYR A 80 8.45 2.93 -2.60
CA TYR A 80 8.82 2.27 -1.32
C TYR A 80 9.14 0.78 -1.51
N LEU A 81 8.41 0.08 -2.38
CA LEU A 81 8.68 -1.34 -2.65
C LEU A 81 10.03 -1.54 -3.36
N ARG A 82 10.34 -0.69 -4.35
CA ARG A 82 11.58 -0.76 -5.13
C ARG A 82 12.79 -0.36 -4.29
N CYS A 83 12.73 0.80 -3.66
CA CYS A 83 13.90 1.49 -3.11
C CYS A 83 13.98 1.47 -1.57
N GLY A 84 12.90 1.08 -0.90
CA GLY A 84 12.83 1.09 0.56
C GLY A 84 13.64 0.00 1.23
N THR A 85 13.92 0.21 2.51
CA THR A 85 14.37 -0.80 3.47
C THR A 85 13.34 -1.92 3.62
N ASP A 86 13.72 -3.07 4.20
CA ASP A 86 12.77 -4.18 4.42
C ASP A 86 11.55 -3.76 5.27
N ALA A 87 11.73 -2.85 6.21
CA ALA A 87 10.63 -2.29 7.01
C ALA A 87 9.67 -1.45 6.14
N GLU A 88 10.21 -0.62 5.25
CA GLU A 88 9.43 0.18 4.31
C GLU A 88 8.71 -0.68 3.28
N ARG A 89 9.40 -1.67 2.70
CA ARG A 89 8.81 -2.65 1.77
C ARG A 89 7.66 -3.40 2.42
N ALA A 90 7.84 -3.88 3.64
CA ALA A 90 6.79 -4.53 4.42
C ALA A 90 5.60 -3.58 4.65
N GLY A 91 5.88 -2.31 4.95
CA GLY A 91 4.90 -1.23 5.07
C GLY A 91 4.10 -0.99 3.81
N ALA A 92 4.81 -0.86 2.70
CA ALA A 92 4.23 -0.63 1.38
C ALA A 92 3.26 -1.75 0.99
N VAL A 93 3.61 -3.02 1.25
CA VAL A 93 2.73 -4.16 0.99
C VAL A 93 1.41 -4.06 1.79
N ARG A 94 1.47 -3.68 3.07
CA ARG A 94 0.24 -3.47 3.88
C ARG A 94 -0.59 -2.30 3.36
N ALA A 95 0.07 -1.19 3.04
CA ALA A 95 -0.56 0.03 2.55
C ALA A 95 -1.20 -0.17 1.17
N TRP A 96 -0.60 -1.00 0.31
CA TRP A 96 -1.09 -1.32 -1.03
C TRP A 96 -2.51 -1.91 -0.99
N TYR A 97 -2.74 -2.88 -0.10
CA TYR A 97 -4.08 -3.42 0.10
C TYR A 97 -5.10 -2.34 0.51
N CYS A 98 -4.72 -1.44 1.41
CA CYS A 98 -5.57 -0.32 1.83
C CYS A 98 -5.83 0.68 0.70
N ALA A 99 -4.86 0.84 -0.22
CA ALA A 99 -4.95 1.73 -1.36
C ALA A 99 -5.90 1.22 -2.45
N HIS A 100 -6.46 0.01 -2.33
CA HIS A 100 -7.54 -0.51 -3.18
C HIS A 100 -8.94 -0.38 -2.57
N ALA A 101 -9.04 0.12 -1.33
CA ALA A 101 -10.32 0.23 -0.65
C ALA A 101 -11.32 1.10 -1.47
N PRO A 102 -12.61 0.70 -1.54
CA PRO A 102 -13.63 1.48 -2.21
C PRO A 102 -13.77 2.86 -1.55
N LEU A 103 -13.65 3.89 -2.36
CA LEU A 103 -13.92 5.26 -1.96
C LEU A 103 -15.41 5.54 -2.05
N ARG A 104 -15.93 6.32 -1.10
CA ARG A 104 -17.33 6.73 -1.05
C ARG A 104 -17.46 8.25 -0.98
N ALA A 105 -18.43 8.80 -1.70
CA ALA A 105 -18.66 10.24 -1.77
C ALA A 105 -19.15 10.84 -0.43
N ASP A 106 -19.85 10.04 0.39
CA ASP A 106 -20.36 10.45 1.71
C ASP A 106 -19.26 10.61 2.78
N ARG A 107 -18.04 10.12 2.51
CA ARG A 107 -16.94 10.11 3.47
C ARG A 107 -15.95 11.27 3.34
N SER A 108 -15.97 11.99 2.20
CA SER A 108 -15.05 13.09 1.98
C SER A 108 -15.61 14.07 0.94
N PRO A 109 -15.43 15.39 1.15
CA PRO A 109 -15.84 16.41 0.18
C PRO A 109 -14.98 16.43 -1.10
N ALA A 110 -13.97 15.56 -1.24
CA ALA A 110 -13.16 15.43 -2.46
C ALA A 110 -13.98 15.08 -3.72
N TYR A 111 -15.20 14.56 -3.56
CA TYR A 111 -16.12 14.24 -4.65
C TYR A 111 -16.92 15.45 -5.17
N GLY A 112 -16.70 16.65 -4.63
CA GLY A 112 -17.49 17.83 -4.99
C GLY A 112 -18.96 17.71 -4.58
N SER A 113 -19.74 18.76 -4.83
CA SER A 113 -21.16 18.81 -4.43
C SER A 113 -22.07 17.90 -5.24
N ASN A 114 -21.65 17.48 -6.43
CA ASN A 114 -22.37 16.54 -7.30
C ASN A 114 -21.99 15.07 -7.04
N GLY A 115 -21.06 14.80 -6.12
CA GLY A 115 -20.60 13.45 -5.83
C GLY A 115 -19.73 12.83 -6.93
N ILE A 116 -19.12 13.64 -7.80
CA ILE A 116 -18.25 13.21 -8.89
C ILE A 116 -16.83 13.76 -8.68
N ARG A 117 -15.83 12.87 -8.54
CA ARG A 117 -14.40 13.22 -8.60
C ARG A 117 -13.81 12.95 -9.98
N ASN A 118 -12.72 13.63 -10.29
CA ASN A 118 -11.98 13.42 -11.54
C ASN A 118 -11.45 11.96 -11.61
N PRO A 119 -11.87 11.15 -12.61
CA PRO A 119 -11.42 9.75 -12.72
C PRO A 119 -9.93 9.61 -12.99
N ALA A 120 -9.27 10.62 -13.59
CA ALA A 120 -7.83 10.59 -13.84
C ALA A 120 -6.98 10.53 -12.55
N LEU A 121 -7.57 10.90 -11.40
CA LEU A 121 -6.91 10.74 -10.09
C LEU A 121 -6.76 9.27 -9.68
N ASP A 122 -7.58 8.38 -10.26
CA ASP A 122 -7.70 6.98 -9.85
C ASP A 122 -7.29 5.98 -10.92
N GLU A 123 -6.94 6.44 -12.13
CA GLU A 123 -6.43 5.59 -13.20
C GLU A 123 -5.03 5.04 -12.83
N SER A 124 -4.96 3.73 -12.55
CA SER A 124 -3.78 3.08 -11.93
C SER A 124 -3.25 1.86 -12.68
N GLN A 125 -3.70 1.55 -13.89
CA GLN A 125 -3.37 0.30 -14.59
C GLN A 125 -1.86 0.10 -14.82
N ASP A 126 -1.16 1.14 -15.23
CA ASP A 126 0.30 1.16 -15.38
C ASP A 126 1.02 1.05 -14.03
N ILE A 127 0.46 1.65 -12.97
CA ILE A 127 1.00 1.54 -11.61
C ILE A 127 0.83 0.13 -11.05
N GLU A 128 -0.28 -0.55 -11.36
CA GLU A 128 -0.49 -1.95 -11.02
C GLU A 128 0.52 -2.85 -11.74
N ALA A 129 0.79 -2.61 -13.03
CA ALA A 129 1.85 -3.32 -13.73
C ALA A 129 3.23 -3.09 -13.07
N ALA A 130 3.54 -1.84 -12.70
CA ALA A 130 4.78 -1.51 -12.00
C ALA A 130 4.90 -2.20 -10.63
N TRP A 131 3.77 -2.38 -9.92
CA TRP A 131 3.72 -3.11 -8.66
C TRP A 131 3.97 -4.62 -8.85
N LEU A 132 3.37 -5.23 -9.87
CA LEU A 132 3.62 -6.65 -10.20
C LEU A 132 5.10 -6.88 -10.51
N GLU A 133 5.68 -6.00 -11.34
CA GLU A 133 7.10 -6.04 -11.67
C GLU A 133 7.98 -5.93 -10.42
N ALA A 134 7.76 -4.88 -9.60
CA ALA A 134 8.54 -4.64 -8.40
C ALA A 134 8.40 -5.80 -7.37
N SER A 135 7.21 -6.38 -7.24
CA SER A 135 6.97 -7.53 -6.36
C SER A 135 7.75 -8.76 -6.78
N MET A 136 7.81 -9.06 -8.08
CA MET A 136 8.60 -10.16 -8.63
C MET A 136 10.11 -9.91 -8.49
N GLN A 137 10.57 -8.68 -8.69
CA GLN A 137 11.97 -8.28 -8.45
C GLN A 137 12.35 -8.45 -6.98
N VAL A 138 11.53 -7.95 -6.05
CA VAL A 138 11.77 -8.13 -4.62
C VAL A 138 11.78 -9.60 -4.22
N PHE A 139 10.90 -10.44 -4.79
CA PHE A 139 10.95 -11.89 -4.55
C PHE A 139 12.28 -12.51 -4.99
N ALA A 140 12.83 -12.10 -6.14
CA ALA A 140 14.08 -12.63 -6.66
C ALA A 140 15.30 -12.23 -5.80
N GLU A 141 15.23 -11.08 -5.13
CA GLU A 141 16.30 -10.53 -4.29
C GLU A 141 16.15 -10.88 -2.80
N ALA A 142 14.95 -11.26 -2.36
CA ALA A 142 14.64 -11.44 -0.96
C ALA A 142 15.42 -12.61 -0.35
N THR A 143 16.20 -12.30 0.69
CA THR A 143 16.84 -13.30 1.56
C THR A 143 15.98 -13.62 2.79
N ASP A 144 15.10 -12.69 3.18
CA ASP A 144 14.10 -12.90 4.23
C ASP A 144 12.86 -13.62 3.68
N LEU A 145 12.59 -14.81 4.22
CA LEU A 145 11.44 -15.63 3.86
C LEU A 145 10.11 -14.90 4.10
N GLN A 146 10.01 -14.04 5.12
CA GLN A 146 8.79 -13.28 5.38
C GLN A 146 8.52 -12.25 4.28
N MET A 147 9.57 -11.62 3.74
CA MET A 147 9.43 -10.70 2.63
C MET A 147 8.95 -11.44 1.37
N SER A 148 9.52 -12.62 1.07
CA SER A 148 9.06 -13.48 -0.03
C SER A 148 7.58 -13.82 0.09
N TYR A 149 7.11 -14.21 1.28
CA TYR A 149 5.68 -14.47 1.50
C TYR A 149 4.79 -13.24 1.25
N ARG A 150 5.22 -12.06 1.71
CA ARG A 150 4.44 -10.82 1.59
C ARG A 150 4.21 -10.43 0.13
N VAL A 151 5.25 -10.52 -0.71
CA VAL A 151 5.11 -10.16 -2.14
C VAL A 151 4.32 -11.22 -2.91
N LEU A 152 4.58 -12.51 -2.66
CA LEU A 152 3.83 -13.58 -3.34
C LEU A 152 2.35 -13.58 -3.01
N LEU A 153 1.97 -13.25 -1.77
CA LEU A 153 0.56 -13.20 -1.34
C LEU A 153 -0.27 -12.22 -2.20
N ASN A 154 0.35 -11.16 -2.72
CA ASN A 154 -0.33 -10.12 -3.50
C ASN A 154 -0.13 -10.28 -5.02
N LEU A 155 0.62 -11.31 -5.45
CA LEU A 155 0.78 -11.61 -6.87
C LEU A 155 -0.37 -12.51 -7.36
N PRO A 156 -1.05 -12.15 -8.47
CA PRO A 156 -2.01 -13.02 -9.11
C PRO A 156 -1.38 -14.35 -9.52
N THR A 157 -2.13 -15.44 -9.38
CA THR A 157 -1.73 -16.75 -9.89
C THR A 157 -2.02 -16.89 -11.39
N SER A 158 -2.97 -16.13 -11.92
CA SER A 158 -3.34 -16.19 -13.33
C SER A 158 -2.36 -15.46 -14.23
N ARG A 159 -1.84 -16.12 -15.28
CA ARG A 159 -1.00 -15.44 -16.30
C ARG A 159 -1.74 -14.29 -17.01
N ALA A 160 -3.05 -14.41 -17.18
CA ALA A 160 -3.88 -13.40 -17.84
C ALA A 160 -3.93 -12.07 -17.07
N ALA A 161 -3.63 -12.07 -15.77
CA ALA A 161 -3.56 -10.87 -14.95
C ALA A 161 -2.28 -10.05 -15.17
N TYR A 162 -1.30 -10.58 -15.91
CA TYR A 162 -0.04 -9.91 -16.19
C TYR A 162 -0.04 -9.33 -17.61
N PRO A 163 0.36 -8.06 -17.78
CA PRO A 163 0.55 -7.50 -19.11
C PRO A 163 1.68 -8.23 -19.86
N PRO A 164 1.64 -8.30 -21.21
CA PRO A 164 2.59 -9.08 -22.00
C PRO A 164 4.08 -8.82 -21.69
N PRO A 165 4.54 -7.57 -21.44
CA PRO A 165 5.94 -7.31 -21.10
C PRO A 165 6.43 -8.03 -19.84
N LEU A 166 5.54 -8.39 -18.92
CA LEU A 166 5.89 -9.05 -17.66
C LEU A 166 5.89 -10.58 -17.75
N HIS A 167 5.46 -11.18 -18.86
CA HIS A 167 5.32 -12.64 -18.97
C HIS A 167 6.65 -13.38 -18.82
N GLN A 168 7.76 -12.80 -19.29
CA GLN A 168 9.08 -13.40 -19.12
C GLN A 168 9.54 -13.35 -17.65
N LEU A 169 9.32 -12.22 -16.97
CA LEU A 169 9.62 -12.06 -15.55
C LEU A 169 8.75 -12.99 -14.69
N LEU A 170 7.48 -13.18 -15.05
CA LEU A 170 6.61 -14.17 -14.40
C LEU A 170 7.17 -15.58 -14.58
N ALA A 171 7.59 -15.96 -15.79
CA ALA A 171 8.13 -17.29 -16.05
C ALA A 171 9.41 -17.57 -15.22
N SER A 172 10.32 -16.60 -15.10
CA SER A 172 11.52 -16.74 -14.26
C SER A 172 11.19 -16.79 -12.76
N THR A 173 10.21 -15.99 -12.32
CA THR A 173 9.70 -15.99 -10.94
C THR A 173 9.12 -17.37 -10.58
N LEU A 174 8.28 -17.93 -11.45
CA LEU A 174 7.70 -19.27 -11.26
C LEU A 174 8.79 -20.36 -11.24
N ALA A 175 9.76 -20.31 -12.14
CA ALA A 175 10.88 -21.26 -12.14
C ALA A 175 11.65 -21.23 -10.81
N SER A 176 11.94 -20.03 -10.29
CA SER A 176 12.62 -19.84 -9.00
C SER A 176 11.77 -20.35 -7.84
N ALA A 177 10.46 -20.05 -7.84
CA ALA A 177 9.54 -20.49 -6.82
C ALA A 177 9.35 -22.02 -6.79
N ARG A 178 9.35 -22.70 -7.96
CA ARG A 178 9.29 -24.17 -8.04
C ARG A 178 10.53 -24.85 -7.44
N ALA A 179 11.70 -24.25 -7.62
CA ALA A 179 12.97 -24.75 -7.08
C ALA A 179 13.20 -24.37 -5.61
N HIS A 180 12.33 -23.55 -5.02
CA HIS A 180 12.52 -23.01 -3.68
C HIS A 180 12.43 -24.11 -2.59
N PRO A 181 13.27 -24.09 -1.53
CA PRO A 181 13.25 -25.08 -0.45
C PRO A 181 11.98 -25.04 0.39
N ASP A 182 11.34 -23.87 0.46
CA ASP A 182 10.09 -23.69 1.21
C ASP A 182 8.84 -24.24 0.46
N PRO A 183 8.02 -25.10 1.10
CA PRO A 183 6.84 -25.70 0.48
C PRO A 183 5.69 -24.73 0.22
N HIS A 184 5.54 -23.64 0.97
CA HIS A 184 4.51 -22.62 0.69
C HIS A 184 4.80 -21.88 -0.61
N ILE A 185 6.07 -21.52 -0.85
CA ILE A 185 6.49 -20.87 -2.10
C ILE A 185 6.26 -21.80 -3.30
N ARG A 186 6.61 -23.09 -3.18
CA ARG A 186 6.34 -24.07 -4.24
C ARG A 186 4.84 -24.22 -4.53
N ARG A 187 3.99 -24.18 -3.51
CA ARG A 187 2.52 -24.24 -3.68
C ARG A 187 1.97 -23.04 -4.43
N TRP A 188 2.48 -21.83 -4.16
CA TRP A 188 2.09 -20.64 -4.91
C TRP A 188 2.41 -20.82 -6.41
N ALA A 189 3.60 -21.32 -6.74
CA ALA A 189 3.98 -21.59 -8.13
C ALA A 189 3.09 -22.63 -8.81
N ALA A 190 2.76 -23.72 -8.10
CA ALA A 190 1.85 -24.75 -8.62
C ALA A 190 0.44 -24.22 -8.89
N ALA A 191 -0.08 -23.34 -8.03
CA ALA A 191 -1.38 -22.71 -8.23
C ALA A 191 -1.42 -21.83 -9.50
N ALA A 192 -0.31 -21.17 -9.82
CA ALA A 192 -0.21 -20.34 -11.01
C ALA A 192 -0.20 -21.13 -12.34
N ASP A 193 0.24 -22.38 -12.31
CA ASP A 193 0.29 -23.25 -13.50
C ASP A 193 -1.07 -23.83 -13.88
N HIS A 194 -1.96 -24.03 -12.89
CA HIS A 194 -3.25 -24.70 -13.11
C HIS A 194 -4.27 -23.85 -13.90
N GLU A 195 -4.10 -22.54 -14.00
CA GLU A 195 -4.99 -21.66 -14.78
C GLU A 195 -4.48 -21.39 -16.22
N GLY A 196 -3.30 -21.88 -16.57
CA GLY A 196 -2.70 -21.71 -17.89
C GLY A 196 -2.85 -22.91 -18.85
N ALA A 197 -3.56 -23.96 -18.42
CA ALA A 197 -3.77 -25.21 -19.16
C ALA A 197 -5.16 -25.30 -19.81
#